data_AF-A2DG56-F1
#
_entry.id   AF-A2DG56-F1
#
_cell.length_a   1.000
_cell.length_b   1.000
_cell.length_c   1.000
_cell.angle_alpha   90.00
_cell.angle_beta   90.00
_cell.angle_gamma   90.00
#
_symmetry.space_group_name_H-M   'P 1'
#
loop_
_entity.id
_entity.type
_entity.pdbx_description
1 polymer ?
#
loop_
_entity_poly.entity_id
_entity_poly.type
_entity_poly.pdbx_seq_one_letter_code
_entity_poly.pdbx_strand_id
1 'polypeptide(L)'
;MTGFTLSIDIPPGATVLDAKKQIGTMRYQEFEPLQLVYGASILEDSTKIEDINYAPNTYVVFHNLRRPKLIQREKVEEPPQRPEPQPEIIEEPQQPVQNPPPVEEPIPEPVSPAPETENPEPKHHERSASKKKEYNFDPPNFDQLIAQLLEMGFPIEKCKHALRSYNYEVDRAADALLTSL
;
A
#
# COMPACT_ATOMS: atom_id res chain seq x y z
N MET A 1 2.31 4.03 -11.58
CA MET A 1 2.53 5.19 -10.69
C MET A 1 1.42 6.20 -10.90
N THR A 2 0.53 6.39 -9.93
CA THR A 2 -0.44 7.50 -9.95
C THR A 2 0.34 8.79 -9.73
N GLY A 3 0.49 9.62 -10.77
CA GLY A 3 1.31 10.84 -10.78
C GLY A 3 0.72 12.01 -9.99
N PHE A 4 0.26 11.77 -8.76
CA PHE A 4 -0.31 12.78 -7.88
C PHE A 4 0.61 13.02 -6.69
N THR A 5 0.97 14.28 -6.48
CA THR A 5 1.75 14.77 -5.35
C THR A 5 0.86 15.59 -4.42
N LEU A 6 0.99 15.39 -3.11
CA LEU A 6 0.29 16.18 -2.09
C LEU A 6 1.28 16.72 -1.09
N SER A 7 0.99 17.90 -0.57
CA SER A 7 1.78 18.54 0.48
C SER A 7 1.01 18.43 1.79
N ILE A 8 1.62 17.82 2.80
CA ILE A 8 1.12 17.75 4.17
C ILE A 8 2.12 18.48 5.07
N ASP A 9 1.59 19.24 6.01
CA ASP A 9 2.38 19.90 7.05
C ASP A 9 2.37 19.00 8.28
N ILE A 10 3.54 18.44 8.61
CA ILE A 10 3.70 17.51 9.74
C ILE A 10 4.78 18.07 10.68
N PRO A 11 4.49 18.19 11.98
CA PRO A 11 5.49 18.63 12.95
C PRO A 11 6.62 17.59 13.08
N PRO A 12 7.87 18.03 13.35
CA PRO A 12 9.04 17.14 13.37
C PRO A 12 8.96 16.02 14.41
N GLY A 13 8.27 16.27 15.53
CA GLY A 13 8.05 15.27 16.58
C GLY A 13 6.93 14.27 16.31
N ALA A 14 6.18 14.41 15.21
CA ALA A 14 5.14 13.47 14.85
C ALA A 14 5.69 12.22 14.18
N THR A 15 4.85 11.19 14.15
CA THR A 15 5.19 9.88 13.61
C THR A 15 4.68 9.70 12.19
N VAL A 16 5.19 8.70 11.49
CA VAL A 16 4.67 8.27 10.19
C VAL A 16 3.19 7.89 10.29
N LEU A 17 2.73 7.38 11.44
CA LEU A 17 1.31 7.11 11.68
C LEU A 17 0.45 8.37 11.55
N ASP A 18 0.91 9.50 12.11
CA ASP A 18 0.20 10.78 12.01
C ASP A 18 0.17 11.27 10.55
N ALA A 19 1.27 11.07 9.81
CA ALA A 19 1.31 11.31 8.37
C ALA A 19 0.26 10.49 7.61
N LYS A 20 0.18 9.19 7.90
CA LYS A 20 -0.80 8.27 7.30
C LYS A 20 -2.23 8.73 7.59
N LYS A 21 -2.53 9.12 8.82
CA LYS A 21 -3.85 9.65 9.21
C LYS A 21 -4.20 10.92 8.43
N GLN A 22 -3.26 11.85 8.31
CA GLN A 22 -3.49 13.12 7.60
C GLN A 22 -3.71 12.90 6.10
N ILE A 23 -2.93 12.01 5.49
CA ILE A 23 -3.14 11.56 4.10
C ILE A 23 -4.51 10.89 3.96
N GLY A 24 -4.90 10.03 4.90
CA GLY A 24 -6.21 9.38 4.94
C GLY A 24 -7.35 10.38 4.99
N THR A 25 -7.28 11.39 5.86
CA THR A 25 -8.28 12.46 5.95
C THR A 25 -8.37 13.28 4.66
N MET A 26 -7.24 13.69 4.08
CA MET A 26 -7.24 14.47 2.83
C MET A 26 -7.77 13.67 1.62
N ARG A 27 -7.57 12.35 1.64
CA ARG A 27 -7.99 11.46 0.55
C ARG A 27 -9.33 10.79 0.78
N TYR A 28 -9.96 11.01 1.94
CA TYR A 28 -11.12 10.24 2.39
C TYR A 28 -10.88 8.73 2.28
N GLN A 29 -9.70 8.29 2.70
CA GLN A 29 -9.23 6.92 2.52
C GLN A 29 -8.73 6.34 3.85
N GLU A 30 -8.89 5.03 4.03
CA GLU A 30 -8.35 4.33 5.19
C GLU A 30 -6.81 4.40 5.19
N PHE A 31 -6.24 4.73 6.34
CA PHE A 31 -4.79 4.86 6.55
C PHE A 31 -4.10 3.51 6.79
N GLU A 32 -4.87 2.50 7.19
CA GLU A 32 -4.40 1.13 7.46
C GLU A 32 -3.77 0.43 6.24
N PRO A 33 -4.35 0.46 5.02
CA PRO A 33 -3.69 -0.09 3.84
C PRO A 33 -2.55 0.78 3.30
N LEU A 34 -2.21 1.90 3.94
CA LEU A 34 -1.25 2.87 3.42
C LEU A 34 0.18 2.51 3.86
N GLN A 35 1.08 2.27 2.90
CA GLN A 35 2.52 2.23 3.13
C GLN A 35 3.18 3.49 2.59
N LEU A 36 3.99 4.16 3.42
CA LEU A 36 4.84 5.24 2.96
C LEU A 36 6.20 4.66 2.59
N VAL A 37 6.73 5.09 1.46
CA VAL A 37 8.02 4.64 0.93
C VAL A 37 8.85 5.87 0.63
N TYR A 38 10.02 5.96 1.26
CA TYR A 38 11.00 7.01 1.02
C TYR A 38 12.27 6.40 0.43
N GLY A 39 12.63 6.83 -0.79
CA GLY A 39 13.72 6.21 -1.55
C GLY A 39 13.42 4.73 -1.83
N ALA A 40 14.16 3.84 -1.17
CA ALA A 40 13.96 2.38 -1.24
C ALA A 40 13.42 1.78 0.07
N SER A 41 13.16 2.60 1.09
CA SER A 41 12.78 2.15 2.43
C SER A 41 11.30 2.36 2.70
N ILE A 42 10.64 1.34 3.26
CA ILE A 42 9.28 1.43 3.76
C ILE A 42 9.35 2.06 5.16
N LEU A 43 8.53 3.08 5.39
CA LEU A 43 8.46 3.78 6.67
C LEU A 43 7.44 3.10 7.60
N GLU A 44 7.89 2.75 8.80
CA GLU A 44 7.06 2.14 9.83
C GLU A 44 6.27 3.19 10.61
N ASP A 45 5.13 2.80 11.17
CA ASP A 45 4.21 3.69 11.88
C ASP A 45 4.85 4.35 13.11
N SER A 46 5.77 3.65 13.76
CA SER A 46 6.48 4.11 14.96
C SER A 46 7.69 5.00 14.65
N THR A 47 8.14 5.06 13.39
CA THR A 47 9.27 5.92 13.02
C THR A 47 8.83 7.38 13.07
N LYS A 48 9.68 8.24 13.65
CA LYS A 48 9.45 9.67 13.64
C LYS A 48 9.90 10.30 12.34
N ILE A 49 9.22 11.37 11.94
CA ILE A 49 9.55 12.12 10.73
C ILE A 49 10.96 12.75 10.84
N GLU A 50 11.36 13.23 12.02
CA GLU A 50 12.71 13.78 12.23
C GLU A 50 13.86 12.78 11.99
N ASP A 51 13.62 11.47 12.20
CA ASP A 51 14.64 10.43 12.13
C ASP A 51 14.99 10.02 10.68
N ILE A 52 14.06 10.24 9.75
CA ILE A 52 14.12 9.73 8.37
C ILE A 52 15.05 10.58 7.47
N ASN A 53 15.60 11.68 7.98
CA ASN A 53 16.53 12.59 7.30
C ASN A 53 16.13 12.88 5.84
N TYR A 54 14.94 13.44 5.66
CA TYR A 54 14.42 13.76 4.33
C TYR A 54 15.29 14.80 3.62
N ALA A 55 15.79 14.44 2.43
CA ALA A 55 16.45 15.40 1.56
C ALA A 55 15.46 16.47 1.06
N PRO A 56 15.88 17.74 0.95
CA PRO A 56 15.01 18.80 0.42
C PRO A 56 14.58 18.47 -1.01
N ASN A 57 13.36 18.89 -1.37
CA ASN A 57 12.76 18.68 -2.70
C ASN A 57 12.62 17.19 -3.09
N THR A 58 12.62 16.28 -2.12
CA THR A 58 12.26 14.87 -2.35
C THR A 58 10.81 14.59 -1.98
N TYR A 59 10.28 13.49 -2.51
CA TYR A 59 8.90 13.08 -2.31
C TYR A 59 8.86 11.73 -1.61
N VAL A 60 7.89 11.57 -0.70
CA VAL A 60 7.55 10.26 -0.13
C VAL A 60 6.42 9.67 -0.98
N VAL A 61 6.63 8.46 -1.48
CA VAL A 61 5.64 7.75 -2.29
C VAL A 61 4.77 6.92 -1.34
N PHE A 62 3.48 7.21 -1.29
CA PHE A 62 2.55 6.32 -0.58
C PHE A 62 1.91 5.32 -1.54
N HIS A 63 1.83 4.06 -1.11
CA HIS A 63 1.13 2.99 -1.79
C HIS A 63 -0.11 2.63 -0.97
N ASN A 64 -1.26 2.55 -1.63
CA ASN A 64 -2.43 1.91 -1.06
C ASN A 64 -2.37 0.42 -1.42
N LEU A 65 -2.01 -0.41 -0.44
CA LEU A 65 -2.13 -1.85 -0.57
C LEU A 65 -3.59 -2.18 -0.41
N ARG A 66 -4.27 -2.48 -1.52
CA ARG A 66 -5.59 -3.10 -1.44
C ARG A 66 -5.47 -4.36 -0.60
N ARG A 67 -5.86 -4.29 0.67
CA ARG A 67 -6.09 -5.49 1.46
C ARG A 67 -7.34 -6.16 0.85
N PRO A 68 -7.29 -7.45 0.49
CA PRO A 68 -8.53 -8.20 0.32
C PRO A 68 -9.29 -8.07 1.64
N LYS A 69 -10.58 -7.70 1.56
CA LYS A 69 -11.47 -7.54 2.72
C LYS A 69 -11.37 -8.76 3.62
N LEU A 70 -10.62 -8.66 4.72
CA LEU A 70 -10.88 -9.49 5.88
C LEU A 70 -12.15 -8.93 6.50
N ILE A 71 -13.16 -9.80 6.49
CA ILE A 71 -14.47 -9.65 7.08
C ILE A 71 -14.34 -8.94 8.43
N GLN A 72 -14.86 -7.71 8.48
CA GLN A 72 -15.20 -7.05 9.74
C GLN A 72 -16.22 -7.95 10.44
N ARG A 73 -15.82 -8.63 11.52
CA ARG A 73 -16.77 -9.11 12.51
C ARG A 73 -17.02 -7.96 13.47
N GLU A 74 -18.24 -7.45 13.35
CA GLU A 74 -18.99 -6.65 14.30
C GLU A 74 -18.33 -6.38 15.65
N LYS A 75 -18.12 -5.09 15.89
CA LYS A 75 -18.52 -4.39 17.10
C LYS A 75 -19.80 -5.01 17.68
N VAL A 76 -19.67 -5.90 18.67
CA VAL A 76 -20.73 -6.17 19.63
C VAL A 76 -20.53 -5.20 20.79
N GLU A 77 -21.42 -4.21 20.82
CA GLU A 77 -21.63 -3.30 21.93
C GLU A 77 -22.18 -4.13 23.11
N GLU A 78 -21.34 -4.43 24.10
CA GLU A 78 -21.77 -5.05 25.35
C GLU A 78 -22.27 -3.94 26.33
N PRO A 79 -23.41 -4.11 27.03
CA PRO A 79 -23.98 -3.11 27.93
C PRO A 79 -23.08 -2.83 29.16
N PRO A 80 -23.32 -1.74 29.92
CA PRO A 80 -22.36 -1.20 30.89
C PRO A 80 -22.05 -2.19 32.02
N GLN A 81 -20.78 -2.59 32.14
CA GLN A 81 -20.29 -3.32 33.30
C GLN A 81 -20.25 -2.38 34.52
N ARG A 82 -20.99 -2.80 35.55
CA ARG A 82 -20.97 -2.36 36.94
C ARG A 82 -19.52 -2.27 37.46
N PRO A 83 -19.18 -1.33 38.37
CA PRO A 83 -17.83 -1.24 38.92
C PRO A 83 -17.52 -2.49 39.75
N GLU A 84 -16.60 -3.33 39.25
CA GLU A 84 -16.02 -4.41 40.03
C GLU A 84 -14.69 -3.93 40.64
N PRO A 85 -14.50 -4.10 41.96
CA PRO A 85 -13.35 -3.56 42.69
C PRO A 85 -12.07 -4.29 42.29
N GLN A 86 -11.02 -3.50 42.03
CA GLN A 86 -9.64 -3.98 41.87
C GLN A 86 -9.14 -4.60 43.18
N PRO A 87 -8.49 -5.77 43.15
CA PRO A 87 -7.43 -6.09 44.09
C PRO A 87 -6.09 -5.60 43.51
N GLU A 88 -5.58 -4.57 44.18
CA GLU A 88 -4.16 -4.23 44.27
C GLU A 88 -3.36 -5.41 44.89
N ILE A 89 -2.02 -5.35 44.78
CA ILE A 89 -0.94 -6.16 45.42
C ILE A 89 -0.04 -6.81 44.33
N ILE A 90 1.05 -6.14 43.91
CA ILE A 90 2.43 -6.13 44.49
C ILE A 90 3.05 -7.54 44.32
N GLU A 91 4.16 -7.78 43.60
CA GLU A 91 5.54 -7.34 43.86
C GLU A 91 6.47 -7.73 42.68
N GLU A 92 7.43 -6.87 42.33
CA GLU A 92 8.72 -7.19 41.67
C GLU A 92 9.56 -8.13 42.59
N PRO A 93 10.80 -8.59 42.30
CA PRO A 93 11.65 -8.52 41.09
C PRO A 93 12.39 -9.84 40.79
N GLN A 94 12.62 -10.24 39.52
CA GLN A 94 13.77 -11.10 39.16
C GLN A 94 14.29 -10.80 37.73
N GLN A 95 15.23 -9.86 37.64
CA GLN A 95 16.49 -10.07 36.89
C GLN A 95 17.51 -10.66 37.90
N PRO A 96 18.68 -11.26 37.54
CA PRO A 96 19.42 -11.21 36.27
C PRO A 96 20.07 -12.54 35.82
N VAL A 97 20.46 -12.63 34.54
CA VAL A 97 21.66 -13.35 34.04
C VAL A 97 21.90 -12.81 32.61
N GLN A 98 22.75 -11.79 32.36
CA GLN A 98 24.22 -11.85 32.21
C GLN A 98 24.69 -13.17 31.56
N ASN A 99 24.88 -13.18 30.23
CA ASN A 99 26.14 -12.92 29.45
C ASN A 99 26.90 -14.24 29.16
N PRO A 100 27.72 -14.37 28.08
CA PRO A 100 28.33 -13.29 27.29
C PRO A 100 28.34 -13.51 25.73
N PRO A 101 28.72 -12.50 24.92
CA PRO A 101 29.47 -12.69 23.65
C PRO A 101 30.97 -12.91 23.99
N PRO A 102 31.90 -13.46 23.17
CA PRO A 102 32.22 -13.02 21.79
C PRO A 102 32.90 -14.12 20.91
N VAL A 103 33.61 -13.68 19.84
CA VAL A 103 34.62 -14.38 19.00
C VAL A 103 33.98 -15.09 17.79
N GLU A 104 34.24 -14.73 16.52
CA GLU A 104 35.52 -14.46 15.84
C GLU A 104 35.28 -13.68 14.51
N GLU A 105 35.84 -12.48 14.37
CA GLU A 105 36.45 -11.96 13.11
C GLU A 105 37.91 -12.48 13.07
N PRO A 106 38.75 -12.26 12.03
CA PRO A 106 38.58 -11.93 10.60
C PRO A 106 39.01 -13.17 9.75
N ILE A 107 39.24 -13.22 8.43
CA ILE A 107 40.23 -12.56 7.56
C ILE A 107 39.96 -12.98 6.08
N PRO A 108 40.69 -12.49 5.06
CA PRO A 108 40.11 -11.99 3.82
C PRO A 108 40.36 -12.96 2.65
N GLU A 109 39.85 -12.65 1.46
CA GLU A 109 40.67 -12.83 0.26
C GLU A 109 40.15 -11.95 -0.89
N PRO A 110 40.99 -11.01 -1.39
CA PRO A 110 40.77 -10.25 -2.60
C PRO A 110 41.58 -10.84 -3.76
N VAL A 111 40.98 -11.01 -4.94
CA VAL A 111 41.65 -11.12 -6.26
C VAL A 111 40.51 -11.16 -7.31
N SER A 112 40.51 -10.51 -8.47
CA SER A 112 41.42 -9.61 -9.18
C SER A 112 40.65 -9.09 -10.43
N PRO A 113 41.23 -8.21 -11.29
CA PRO A 113 40.52 -7.27 -12.16
C PRO A 113 40.14 -7.77 -13.59
N ALA A 114 39.37 -6.91 -14.29
CA ALA A 114 39.01 -6.81 -15.73
C ALA A 114 40.21 -6.95 -16.71
N PRO A 115 40.10 -6.94 -18.08
CA PRO A 115 39.06 -6.44 -19.03
C PRO A 115 38.74 -7.43 -20.20
N GLU A 116 37.79 -7.20 -21.12
CA GLU A 116 37.91 -6.55 -22.46
C GLU A 116 36.50 -6.60 -23.10
N THR A 117 35.85 -5.49 -23.44
CA THR A 117 35.94 -4.77 -24.73
C THR A 117 35.60 -5.67 -25.94
N GLU A 118 34.42 -5.51 -26.54
CA GLU A 118 34.30 -5.08 -27.94
C GLU A 118 32.84 -4.74 -28.31
N ASN A 119 32.64 -3.47 -28.66
CA ASN A 119 31.52 -2.91 -29.39
C ASN A 119 31.80 -3.12 -30.89
N PRO A 120 30.82 -3.36 -31.77
CA PRO A 120 30.16 -2.21 -32.40
C PRO A 120 28.65 -2.39 -32.71
N GLU A 121 27.84 -1.43 -32.27
CA GLU A 121 26.68 -0.90 -33.01
C GLU A 121 27.10 -0.46 -34.46
N PRO A 122 26.20 -0.18 -35.43
CA PRO A 122 24.74 -0.09 -35.38
C PRO A 122 23.98 -0.65 -36.60
N LYS A 123 22.65 -0.81 -36.49
CA LYS A 123 21.70 -0.55 -37.58
C LYS A 123 20.26 -0.46 -37.06
N HIS A 124 19.73 0.75 -37.14
CA HIS A 124 18.31 1.11 -37.10
C HIS A 124 17.43 0.11 -37.86
N HIS A 125 16.42 -0.42 -37.18
CA HIS A 125 15.09 -0.59 -37.76
C HIS A 125 14.06 -0.15 -36.73
N GLU A 126 13.53 1.04 -36.96
CA GLU A 126 12.25 1.48 -36.41
C GLU A 126 11.17 0.44 -36.74
N ARG A 127 10.71 -0.27 -35.72
CA ARG A 127 9.31 -0.67 -35.64
C ARG A 127 8.78 -0.15 -34.32
N SER A 128 7.96 0.89 -34.44
CA SER A 128 7.12 1.47 -33.41
C SER A 128 6.39 0.38 -32.63
N ALA A 129 6.96 -0.07 -31.52
CA ALA A 129 6.21 -0.71 -30.45
C ALA A 129 5.51 0.42 -29.68
N SER A 130 4.39 0.85 -30.24
CA SER A 130 3.49 1.84 -29.67
C SER A 130 3.23 1.52 -28.20
N LYS A 131 3.54 2.49 -27.35
CA LYS A 131 3.07 2.63 -25.96
C LYS A 131 1.65 2.09 -25.83
N LYS A 132 1.46 0.90 -25.26
CA LYS A 132 0.22 0.59 -24.54
C LYS A 132 0.35 1.20 -23.15
N LYS A 133 0.22 2.55 -23.09
CA LYS A 133 -0.35 3.16 -21.90
C LYS A 133 -1.80 2.71 -21.91
N GLU A 134 -2.08 1.57 -21.28
CA GLU A 134 -3.43 1.15 -20.93
C GLU A 134 -3.98 2.16 -19.92
N TYR A 135 -4.39 3.31 -20.42
CA TYR A 135 -5.40 4.12 -19.77
C TYR A 135 -6.68 3.31 -19.85
N ASN A 136 -6.85 2.39 -18.90
CA ASN A 136 -8.15 1.92 -18.44
C ASN A 136 -8.86 3.13 -17.80
N PHE A 137 -9.24 4.10 -18.63
CA PHE A 137 -10.00 5.26 -18.21
C PHE A 137 -11.46 4.84 -18.28
N ASP A 138 -11.98 4.42 -17.14
CA ASP A 138 -13.41 4.16 -17.03
C ASP A 138 -14.18 5.44 -17.35
N PRO A 139 -15.29 5.34 -18.10
CA PRO A 139 -16.05 6.51 -18.48
C PRO A 139 -16.69 7.15 -17.23
N PRO A 140 -17.03 8.44 -17.25
CA PRO A 140 -17.56 9.14 -16.07
C PRO A 140 -18.90 8.57 -15.57
N ASN A 141 -19.61 7.80 -16.40
CA ASN A 141 -20.83 7.08 -16.04
C ASN A 141 -20.57 5.66 -15.49
N PHE A 142 -19.31 5.23 -15.32
CA PHE A 142 -18.98 3.86 -14.94
C PHE A 142 -19.66 3.40 -13.65
N ASP A 143 -19.67 4.24 -12.61
CA ASP A 143 -20.37 3.93 -11.36
C ASP A 143 -21.89 3.78 -11.54
N GLN A 144 -22.52 4.49 -12.48
CA GLN A 144 -23.94 4.31 -12.79
C GLN A 144 -24.21 2.97 -13.48
N LEU A 145 -23.34 2.56 -14.40
CA LEU A 145 -23.45 1.27 -15.09
C LEU A 145 -23.26 0.11 -14.11
N ILE A 146 -22.34 0.26 -13.15
CA ILE A 146 -22.14 -0.71 -12.06
C ILE A 146 -23.37 -0.76 -11.16
N ALA A 147 -23.96 0.40 -10.82
CA ALA A 147 -25.15 0.46 -9.99
C ALA A 147 -26.32 -0.31 -10.61
N GLN A 148 -26.53 -0.23 -11.93
CA GLN A 148 -27.56 -1.02 -12.62
C GLN A 148 -27.32 -2.52 -12.51
N LEU A 149 -26.08 -2.98 -12.71
CA LEU A 149 -25.73 -4.41 -12.56
C LEU A 149 -25.82 -4.86 -11.09
N LEU A 150 -25.49 -3.99 -10.15
CA LEU A 150 -25.62 -4.26 -8.72
C LEU A 150 -27.08 -4.39 -8.28
N GLU A 151 -27.97 -3.58 -8.84
CA GLU A 151 -29.41 -3.64 -8.59
C GLU A 151 -30.01 -4.97 -9.05
N MET A 152 -29.44 -5.59 -10.10
CA MET A 152 -29.77 -6.96 -10.53
C MET A 152 -29.19 -8.06 -9.61
N GLY A 153 -28.46 -7.69 -8.56
CA GLY A 153 -27.90 -8.62 -7.57
C GLY A 153 -26.51 -9.14 -7.91
N PHE A 154 -25.84 -8.61 -8.93
CA PHE A 154 -24.48 -9.02 -9.27
C PHE A 154 -23.44 -8.34 -8.37
N PRO A 155 -22.35 -9.03 -7.98
CA PRO A 155 -21.31 -8.46 -7.14
C PRO A 155 -20.49 -7.40 -7.89
N ILE A 156 -20.20 -6.28 -7.21
CA ILE A 156 -19.50 -5.10 -7.75
C ILE A 156 -18.23 -5.45 -8.54
N GLU A 157 -17.43 -6.38 -8.04
CA GLU A 157 -16.16 -6.74 -8.68
C GLU A 157 -16.38 -7.43 -10.03
N LYS A 158 -17.37 -8.32 -10.13
CA LYS A 158 -17.75 -8.93 -11.40
C LYS A 158 -18.37 -7.90 -12.34
N CYS A 159 -19.20 -6.98 -11.84
CA CYS A 159 -19.77 -5.89 -12.64
C CYS A 159 -18.68 -5.01 -13.26
N LYS A 160 -17.70 -4.58 -12.46
CA LYS A 160 -16.56 -3.78 -12.93
C LYS A 160 -15.75 -4.50 -14.01
N HIS A 161 -15.51 -5.79 -13.81
CA HIS A 161 -14.76 -6.59 -14.77
C HIS A 161 -15.55 -6.78 -16.07
N ALA A 162 -16.80 -7.20 -15.98
CA ALA A 162 -17.67 -7.41 -17.13
C ALA A 162 -17.84 -6.12 -17.94
N LEU A 163 -18.12 -4.97 -17.31
CA LEU A 163 -18.24 -3.71 -18.01
C LEU A 163 -16.95 -3.34 -18.75
N ARG A 164 -15.77 -3.57 -18.18
CA ARG A 164 -14.50 -3.33 -18.89
C ARG A 164 -14.26 -4.30 -20.05
N SER A 165 -14.70 -5.56 -19.90
CA SER A 165 -14.58 -6.58 -20.95
C SER A 165 -15.56 -6.36 -22.12
N TYR A 166 -16.72 -5.77 -21.85
CA TYR A 166 -17.80 -5.56 -22.83
C TYR A 166 -17.95 -4.09 -23.25
N ASN A 167 -16.88 -3.29 -23.18
CA ASN A 167 -16.85 -1.89 -23.59
C ASN A 167 -17.95 -1.01 -22.95
N TYR A 168 -18.26 -1.26 -21.68
CA TYR A 168 -19.20 -0.52 -20.85
C TYR A 168 -20.68 -0.64 -21.28
N GLU A 169 -21.02 -1.71 -22.00
CA GLU A 169 -22.40 -2.08 -22.35
C GLU A 169 -23.05 -2.90 -21.22
N VAL A 170 -24.11 -2.38 -20.60
CA VAL A 170 -24.78 -3.01 -19.45
C VAL A 170 -25.43 -4.34 -19.85
N ASP A 171 -26.18 -4.37 -20.95
CA ASP A 171 -26.86 -5.58 -21.43
C ASP A 171 -25.87 -6.72 -21.71
N ARG A 172 -24.78 -6.44 -22.42
CA ARG A 172 -23.75 -7.45 -22.73
C ARG A 172 -22.99 -7.89 -21.48
N ALA A 173 -22.71 -6.97 -20.57
CA ALA A 173 -22.10 -7.30 -19.30
C ALA A 173 -23.03 -8.18 -18.45
N ALA A 174 -24.34 -7.90 -18.41
CA ALA A 174 -25.32 -8.70 -17.68
C ALA A 174 -25.43 -10.12 -18.26
N ASP A 175 -25.53 -10.26 -19.58
CA ASP A 175 -25.57 -11.56 -20.26
C ASP A 175 -24.32 -12.41 -19.99
N ALA A 176 -23.15 -11.77 -20.01
CA ALA A 176 -21.90 -12.44 -19.66
C ALA A 176 -21.81 -12.82 -18.19
N LEU A 177 -22.33 -11.99 -17.28
CA LEU A 177 -22.39 -12.30 -15.85
C LEU A 177 -23.32 -13.49 -15.58
N LEU A 178 -24.44 -13.57 -16.30
CA LEU A 178 -25.36 -14.71 -16.23
C LEU A 178 -24.75 -16.00 -16.77
N THR A 179 -23.97 -15.90 -17.86
CA THR A 179 -23.30 -17.05 -18.48
C THR A 179 -22.06 -17.50 -17.71
N SER A 180 -21.45 -16.59 -16.94
CA SER A 180 -20.23 -16.82 -16.15
C SER A 180 -20.50 -17.12 -14.66
N LEU A 181 -21.75 -17.42 -14.30
CA LEU A 181 -22.16 -17.85 -12.95
C LEU A 181 -21.96 -19.35 -12.74
#